data_AF-A0A5S5CJ63-F1
#
_entry.id   AF-A0A5S5CJ63-F1
#
_cell.length_a   1.000
_cell.length_b   1.000
_cell.length_c   1.000
_cell.angle_alpha   90.00
_cell.angle_beta   90.00
_cell.angle_gamma   90.00
#
_symmetry.space_group_name_H-M   'P 1'
#
loop_
_entity.id
_entity.type
_entity.pdbx_description
1 polymer ?
#
loop_
_entity_poly.entity_id
_entity_poly.type
_entity_poly.pdbx_seq_one_letter_code
_entity_poly.pdbx_strand_id
1 'polypeptide(L)' 'MTRQYAIDKAKIFFREQNRSFYVVQMEASEFEVMDKAELDRVMESGKIRRDAIIFSMESDPNE' A
#
# COMPACT_ATOMS: atom_id res chain seq x y z
N MET A 1 -4.73 -7.26 -10.45
CA MET A 1 -4.38 -5.83 -10.68
C MET A 1 -2.94 -5.76 -11.18
N THR A 2 -2.54 -4.86 -12.09
CA THR A 2 -1.11 -4.77 -12.48
C THR A 2 -0.33 -3.87 -11.50
N ARG A 3 0.98 -4.06 -11.40
CA ARG A 3 1.87 -3.24 -10.55
C ARG A 3 1.67 -1.75 -10.79
N GLN A 4 1.71 -1.33 -12.05
CA GLN A 4 1.59 0.08 -12.43
C GLN A 4 0.23 0.64 -12.01
N TYR A 5 -0.85 -0.09 -12.31
CA TYR A 5 -2.19 0.34 -11.92
C TYR A 5 -2.37 0.44 -10.40
N ALA A 6 -1.78 -0.47 -9.62
CA ALA A 6 -1.82 -0.40 -8.16
C ALA A 6 -1.10 0.85 -7.62
N ILE A 7 0.05 1.19 -8.20
CA ILE A 7 0.78 2.41 -7.87
C ILE A 7 -0.03 3.67 -8.22
N ASP A 8 -0.62 3.71 -9.41
CA ASP A 8 -1.45 4.85 -9.84
C ASP A 8 -2.69 5.00 -8.94
N LYS A 9 -3.31 3.90 -8.54
CA LYS A 9 -4.42 3.90 -7.58
C LYS A 9 -4.01 4.40 -6.20
N ALA A 10 -2.85 3.96 -5.69
CA ALA A 10 -2.31 4.47 -4.43
C ALA A 10 -2.07 5.99 -4.46
N LYS A 11 -1.58 6.53 -5.60
CA LYS A 11 -1.38 7.98 -5.79
C LYS A 11 -2.68 8.76 -5.79
N ILE A 12 -3.72 8.23 -6.42
CA ILE A 12 -5.05 8.83 -6.40
C ILE A 12 -5.58 8.87 -4.96
N PHE A 13 -5.53 7.75 -4.25
CA PHE A 13 -6.00 7.66 -2.87
C PHE A 13 -5.23 8.58 -1.92
N PHE A 14 -3.91 8.69 -2.09
CA PHE A 14 -3.08 9.62 -1.34
C PHE A 14 -3.55 11.06 -1.54
N ARG A 15 -3.79 11.48 -2.79
CA ARG A 15 -4.28 12.83 -3.12
C ARG A 15 -5.67 13.11 -2.57
N GLU A 16 -6.56 12.11 -2.59
CA GLU A 16 -7.95 12.28 -2.15
C GLU A 16 -8.11 12.26 -0.63
N GLN A 17 -7.33 11.44 0.08
CA GLN A 17 -7.53 11.19 1.50
C GLN A 17 -6.43 11.79 2.39
N ASN A 18 -5.31 12.23 1.81
CA ASN A 18 -4.11 12.68 2.51
C ASN A 18 -3.68 11.72 3.63
N ARG A 19 -3.64 10.43 3.31
CA ARG A 19 -3.28 9.33 4.21
C ARG A 19 -2.13 8.53 3.63
N SER A 20 -1.48 7.75 4.48
CA SER A 20 -0.42 6.84 4.03
C SER A 20 -1.02 5.61 3.34
N PHE A 21 -0.53 5.32 2.13
CA PHE A 21 -0.94 4.17 1.32
C PHE A 21 0.27 3.37 0.88
N TYR A 22 0.09 2.05 0.82
CA TYR A 22 1.13 1.07 0.55
C TYR A 22 0.64 0.14 -0.55
N VAL A 23 1.53 -0.22 -1.46
CA VAL A 23 1.29 -1.24 -2.47
C VAL A 23 2.06 -2.47 -2.09
N VAL A 24 1.33 -3.55 -1.86
CA VAL A 24 1.88 -4.86 -1.50
C VAL A 24 1.66 -5.86 -2.62
N GLN A 25 2.66 -6.71 -2.83
CA GLN A 25 2.58 -7.85 -3.72
C GLN A 25 2.14 -9.09 -2.93
N MET A 26 0.90 -9.53 -3.15
CA MET A 26 0.32 -10.69 -2.46
C MET A 26 0.82 -12.00 -3.09
N GLU A 27 0.82 -12.06 -4.42
CA GLU A 27 1.30 -13.19 -5.21
C GLU A 27 2.14 -12.71 -6.41
N ALA A 28 2.70 -13.62 -7.20
CA ALA A 28 3.61 -13.30 -8.30
C ALA A 28 3.09 -12.22 -9.27
N SER A 29 1.77 -12.12 -9.46
CA SER A 29 1.12 -11.12 -10.32
C SER A 29 -0.05 -10.39 -9.65
N GLU A 30 -0.20 -10.53 -8.33
CA GLU A 30 -1.27 -9.90 -7.59
C GLU A 30 -0.72 -8.78 -6.69
N PHE A 31 -1.24 -7.59 -6.91
CA PHE A 31 -0.89 -6.38 -6.17
C PHE A 31 -2.15 -5.85 -5.51
N GLU A 32 -2.01 -5.34 -4.30
CA GLU A 32 -3.09 -4.72 -3.54
C GLU A 32 -2.62 -3.38 -2.98
N VAL A 33 -3.55 -2.44 -2.85
CA VAL A 33 -3.31 -1.14 -2.23
C VAL A 33 -3.98 -1.15 -0.87
N MET A 34 -3.22 -0.86 0.16
CA MET A 34 -3.66 -0.87 1.55
C MET A 34 -3.32 0.45 2.23
N ASP A 35 -4.17 0.92 3.13
CA ASP A 35 -3.79 1.99 4.05
C ASP A 35 -2.89 1.45 5.18
N LYS A 36 -2.33 2.35 5.99
CA LYS A 36 -1.44 1.97 7.10
C LYS A 36 -2.07 0.98 8.08
N ALA A 37 -3.34 1.15 8.44
CA ALA A 37 -4.03 0.28 9.39
C ALA A 37 -4.35 -1.09 8.78
N GLU A 38 -4.70 -1.14 7.48
CA GLU A 38 -4.86 -2.40 6.76
C GLU A 38 -3.55 -3.18 6.69
N LEU A 39 -2.45 -2.50 6.31
CA LEU A 39 -1.12 -3.10 6.22
C LEU A 39 -0.66 -3.66 7.58
N ASP A 40 -0.88 -2.93 8.66
CA ASP A 40 -0.49 -3.37 10.01
C ASP A 40 -1.22 -4.66 10.40
N ARG A 41 -2.55 -4.73 10.19
CA ARG A 41 -3.35 -5.92 10.49
C ARG A 41 -2.88 -7.17 9.73
N VAL A 42 -2.53 -7.02 8.46
CA VAL A 42 -2.10 -8.17 7.63
C VAL A 42 -0.66 -8.58 7.91
N MET A 43 0.20 -7.63 8.31
CA MET A 43 1.54 -7.92 8.80
C MET A 43 1.48 -8.63 10.16
N GLU A 44 0.64 -8.19 11.09
CA GLU A 44 0.40 -8.85 12.38
C GLU A 44 -0.16 -10.26 12.19
N SER A 45 -1.03 -10.47 11.20
CA SER A 45 -1.54 -11.79 10.83
C SER A 45 -0.51 -12.71 10.19
N GLY A 46 0.71 -12.22 9.90
CA GLY A 46 1.77 -12.98 9.23
C GLY A 46 1.49 -13.32 7.77
N LYS A 47 0.42 -12.76 7.17
CA LYS A 47 0.04 -13.01 5.77
C LYS A 47 0.99 -12.33 4.79
N ILE A 48 1.60 -11.23 5.20
CA ILE A 48 2.46 -10.41 4.34
C ILE A 48 3.75 -10.07 5.09
N ARG A 49 4.88 -10.13 4.40
CA ARG A 49 6.18 -9.67 4.92
C ARG A 49 6.47 -8.26 4.43
N ARG A 50 7.29 -7.51 5.15
CA ARG A 50 7.74 -6.17 4.72
C ARG A 50 8.35 -6.15 3.31
N ASP A 51 9.01 -7.23 2.90
CA ASP A 51 9.62 -7.37 1.58
C ASP A 51 8.59 -7.38 0.43
N ALA A 52 7.32 -7.67 0.73
CA ALA A 52 6.23 -7.61 -0.24
C ALA A 52 5.79 -6.17 -0.56
N ILE A 53 6.22 -5.17 0.21
CA ILE A 53 5.88 -3.77 -0.04
C ILE A 53 6.74 -3.27 -1.21
N ILE A 54 6.11 -3.05 -2.36
CA ILE A 54 6.80 -2.64 -3.58
C ILE A 54 6.77 -1.13 -3.82
N PHE A 55 5.91 -0.41 -3.09
CA PHE A 55 5.74 1.04 -3.16
C PHE A 55 5.01 1.54 -1.91
N SER A 56 5.39 2.72 -1.42
CA SER A 56 4.74 3.38 -0.28
C SER A 56 4.69 4.89 -0.50
N MET A 57 3.62 5.53 -0.02
CA MET A 57 3.55 6.97 0.15
C MET A 57 3.04 7.25 1.55
N GLU A 58 3.78 8.08 2.26
CA GLU A 58 3.45 8.51 3.60
C GLU A 58 3.01 9.96 3.52
N SER A 59 1.92 10.29 4.22
CA SER A 59 1.48 11.67 4.32
C SER A 59 2.25 12.27 5.47
N ASP A 60 3.05 13.30 5.19
CA ASP A 60 3.76 14.05 6.21
C ASP A 60 2.72 14.77 7.08
N PRO A 61 2.66 14.53 8.40
CA PRO A 61 1.73 15.21 9.28
C PRO A 61 2.13 16.69 9.54
N ASN A 62 3.04 17.27 8.76
CA ASN A 62 3.70 18.56 9.03
C ASN A 62 3.57 19.60 7.89
N GLU A 63 2.70 19.41 6.90
CA GLU A 63 2.33 20.48 5.93
C GLU A 63 1.06 21.25 6.35
#